data_AF-A0A2U8WVJ8-F1
#
_entry.id   AF-A0A2U8WVJ8-F1
#
_cell.length_a   1.000
_cell.length_b   1.000
_cell.length_c   1.000
_cell.angle_alpha   90.00
_cell.angle_beta   90.00
_cell.angle_gamma   90.00
#
_symmetry.space_group_name_H-M   'P 1'
#
loop_
_entity.id
_entity.type
_entity.pdbx_description
1 polymer ?
#
loop_
_entity_poly.entity_id
_entity_poly.type
_entity_poly.pdbx_seq_one_letter_code
_entity_poly.pdbx_strand_id
1 'polypeptide(L)'
;MIPAADQFGPWLPGLDRTEQVARLRALRAIVRLLTGSRGAELYRLLKAAETHPEALEPAAQALAHLEPLDRRQVLACFAALHRPDRGAS
;
A
#
# COMPACT_ATOMS: atom_id res chain seq x y z
N MET A 1 6.78 -7.71 12.91
CA MET A 1 7.48 -8.22 11.70
C MET A 1 6.47 -8.40 10.56
N ILE A 2 6.82 -8.02 9.32
CA ILE A 2 5.94 -8.20 8.15
C ILE A 2 6.16 -9.59 7.52
N PRO A 3 5.12 -10.43 7.35
CA PRO A 3 5.24 -11.74 6.73
C PRO A 3 5.77 -11.69 5.29
N ALA A 4 6.46 -12.74 4.83
CA ALA A 4 7.03 -12.78 3.48
C ALA A 4 6.00 -12.56 2.37
N ALA A 5 4.78 -13.08 2.53
CA ALA A 5 3.69 -12.88 1.58
C ALA A 5 3.23 -11.42 1.46
N ASP A 6 3.51 -10.59 2.46
CA ASP A 6 3.14 -9.18 2.52
C ASP A 6 4.32 -8.24 2.17
N GLN A 7 5.48 -8.79 1.78
CA GLN A 7 6.66 -8.03 1.35
C GLN A 7 6.56 -7.59 -0.11
N PHE A 8 5.59 -6.73 -0.41
CA PHE A 8 5.40 -6.13 -1.73
C PHE A 8 5.22 -4.61 -1.62
N GLY A 9 5.24 -3.91 -2.76
CA GLY A 9 4.91 -2.49 -2.80
C GLY A 9 5.80 -1.67 -1.86
N PRO A 10 5.25 -0.91 -0.89
CA PRO A 10 6.03 -0.13 0.08
C PRO A 10 6.76 -0.98 1.15
N TRP A 11 6.41 -2.26 1.30
CA TRP A 11 6.99 -3.17 2.29
C TRP A 11 8.09 -4.06 1.73
N LEU A 12 8.50 -3.85 0.48
CA LEU A 12 9.60 -4.59 -0.13
C LEU A 12 10.92 -4.30 0.62
N PRO A 13 11.68 -5.33 1.02
CA PRO A 13 13.00 -5.13 1.63
C PRO A 13 13.96 -4.40 0.67
N GLY A 14 14.83 -3.55 1.23
CA GLY A 14 15.89 -2.89 0.46
C GLY A 14 15.44 -1.72 -0.42
N LEU A 15 14.18 -1.26 -0.30
CA LEU A 15 13.76 -0.02 -0.96
C LEU A 15 14.49 1.20 -0.41
N ASP A 16 14.88 2.09 -1.31
CA ASP A 16 15.24 3.44 -0.89
C ASP A 16 14.03 4.16 -0.29
N ARG A 17 14.31 5.15 0.56
CA ARG A 17 13.26 5.83 1.31
C ARG A 17 12.33 6.65 0.40
N THR A 18 12.84 7.20 -0.69
CA THR A 18 12.07 8.04 -1.62
C THR A 18 11.03 7.19 -2.36
N GLU A 19 11.45 6.06 -2.91
CA GLU A 19 10.58 5.10 -3.58
C GLU A 19 9.55 4.50 -2.62
N GLN A 20 9.95 4.17 -1.39
CA GLN A 20 9.01 3.71 -0.36
C GLN A 20 7.91 4.75 -0.09
N VAL A 21 8.27 6.03 0.08
CA VAL A 21 7.30 7.11 0.30
C VAL A 21 6.41 7.31 -0.92
N ALA A 22 6.94 7.22 -2.14
CA ALA A 22 6.14 7.29 -3.36
C ALA A 22 5.07 6.18 -3.41
N ARG A 23 5.46 4.93 -3.11
CA ARG A 23 4.54 3.78 -3.05
C ARG A 23 3.50 3.91 -1.95
N LEU A 24 3.89 4.40 -0.76
CA LEU A 24 2.95 4.69 0.33
C LEU A 24 1.88 5.71 -0.09
N ARG A 25 2.29 6.80 -0.76
CA ARG A 25 1.38 7.83 -1.26
C ARG A 25 0.44 7.30 -2.34
N ALA A 26 0.96 6.52 -3.28
CA ALA A 26 0.15 5.87 -4.31
C ALA A 26 -0.91 4.94 -3.71
N LEU A 27 -0.50 4.04 -2.81
CA LEU A 27 -1.42 3.14 -2.13
C LEU A 27 -2.47 3.90 -1.30
N ARG A 28 -2.04 4.96 -0.59
CA ARG A 28 -2.94 5.80 0.21
C ARG A 28 -4.02 6.47 -0.64
N ALA A 29 -3.66 6.96 -1.83
CA ALA A 29 -4.61 7.55 -2.78
C ALA A 29 -5.65 6.51 -3.24
N ILE A 30 -5.18 5.31 -3.62
CA ILE A 30 -6.06 4.20 -4.04
C ILE A 30 -7.02 3.81 -2.92
N VAL A 31 -6.53 3.64 -1.70
CA VAL A 31 -7.37 3.32 -0.52
C VAL A 31 -8.46 4.37 -0.34
N ARG A 32 -8.11 5.66 -0.40
CA ARG A 32 -9.09 6.75 -0.26
C ARG A 32 -10.18 6.70 -1.33
N LEU A 33 -9.80 6.47 -2.58
CA LEU A 33 -10.72 6.47 -3.72
C LEU A 33 -11.66 5.26 -3.71
N LEU A 34 -11.16 4.07 -3.39
CA LEU A 34 -11.94 2.83 -3.52
C LEU A 34 -12.76 2.51 -2.27
N THR A 35 -12.25 2.84 -1.09
CA THR A 35 -12.86 2.42 0.19
C THR A 35 -13.53 3.56 0.95
N GLY A 36 -13.24 4.81 0.62
CA GLY A 36 -13.80 5.98 1.29
C GLY A 36 -13.48 6.02 2.78
N SER A 37 -14.51 5.97 3.64
CA SER A 37 -14.36 5.91 5.10
C SER A 37 -14.02 4.51 5.62
N ARG A 38 -14.32 3.44 4.88
CA ARG A 38 -14.07 2.06 5.32
C ARG A 38 -12.58 1.76 5.48
N GLY A 39 -11.73 2.33 4.62
CA GLY A 39 -10.27 2.23 4.74
C GLY A 39 -9.62 3.41 5.47
N ALA A 40 -10.36 4.17 6.28
CA ALA A 40 -9.82 5.35 6.96
C ALA A 40 -8.62 5.02 7.86
N GLU A 41 -8.63 3.87 8.53
CA GLU A 41 -7.52 3.47 9.38
C GLU A 41 -6.25 3.21 8.58
N LEU A 42 -6.35 2.39 7.54
CA LEU A 42 -5.25 2.14 6.63
C LEU A 42 -4.73 3.45 6.01
N TYR A 43 -5.62 4.36 5.61
CA TYR A 43 -5.23 5.67 5.09
C TYR A 43 -4.38 6.46 6.08
N ARG A 44 -4.76 6.52 7.37
CA ARG A 44 -3.99 7.22 8.40
C ARG A 44 -2.62 6.57 8.62
N LEU A 45 -2.58 5.25 8.71
CA LEU A 45 -1.35 4.51 8.93
C LEU A 45 -0.37 4.65 7.76
N LEU A 46 -0.86 4.60 6.52
CA LEU A 46 -0.04 4.89 5.33
C LEU A 46 0.50 6.32 5.34
N LYS A 47 -0.29 7.29 5.80
CA LYS A 47 0.18 8.68 5.93
C LYS A 47 1.26 8.81 7.00
N ALA A 48 1.07 8.18 8.16
CA ALA A 48 2.06 8.16 9.23
C ALA A 48 3.36 7.52 8.77
N ALA A 49 3.27 6.39 8.04
CA ALA A 49 4.44 5.67 7.50
C ALA A 49 5.32 6.51 6.55
N GLU A 50 4.80 7.62 6.00
CA GLU A 50 5.60 8.56 5.19
C GLU A 50 6.71 9.26 6.01
N THR A 51 6.57 9.37 7.33
CA THR A 51 7.57 9.98 8.23
C THR A 51 7.96 9.11 9.42
N HIS A 52 7.12 8.13 9.77
CA HIS A 52 7.24 7.24 10.94
C HIS A 52 7.32 5.78 10.47
N PRO A 53 8.53 5.23 10.23
CA PRO A 53 8.72 3.87 9.73
C PRO A 53 8.04 2.80 10.60
N GLU A 54 7.87 3.05 11.90
CA GLU A 54 7.16 2.19 12.85
C GLU A 54 5.69 1.95 12.48
N ALA A 55 5.08 2.83 11.66
CA ALA A 55 3.72 2.66 11.16
C ALA A 55 3.61 1.71 9.96
N LEU A 56 4.73 1.26 9.37
CA LEU A 56 4.71 0.35 8.21
C LEU A 56 4.04 -0.99 8.55
N GLU A 57 4.40 -1.59 9.67
CA GLU A 57 3.82 -2.86 10.08
C GLU A 57 2.32 -2.76 10.42
N PRO A 58 1.87 -1.80 11.24
CA PRO A 58 0.45 -1.54 11.43
C PRO A 58 -0.30 -1.30 10.11
N ALA A 59 0.30 -0.58 9.15
CA ALA A 59 -0.32 -0.37 7.84
C ALA A 59 -0.49 -1.68 7.05
N ALA A 60 0.50 -2.58 7.09
CA ALA A 60 0.40 -3.89 6.44
C ALA A 60 -0.73 -4.72 7.06
N GLN A 61 -0.82 -4.72 8.40
CA GLN A 61 -1.89 -5.39 9.12
C GLN A 61 -3.26 -4.79 8.76
N ALA A 62 -3.40 -3.46 8.76
CA ALA A 62 -4.66 -2.81 8.41
C ALA A 62 -5.11 -3.13 6.96
N LEU A 63 -4.17 -3.27 6.03
CA LEU A 63 -4.47 -3.73 4.67
C LEU A 63 -4.96 -5.19 4.64
N ALA A 64 -4.36 -6.07 5.45
CA ALA A 64 -4.80 -7.45 5.57
C ALA A 64 -6.21 -7.59 6.18
N HIS A 65 -6.59 -6.66 7.07
CA HIS A 65 -7.90 -6.62 7.75
C HIS A 65 -9.00 -5.89 6.96
N LEU A 66 -8.71 -5.32 5.79
CA LEU A 66 -9.77 -4.80 4.93
C LEU A 66 -10.76 -5.91 4.54
N GLU A 67 -12.02 -5.53 4.38
CA GLU A 67 -13.04 -6.41 3.81
C GLU A 67 -12.54 -7.06 2.52
N PRO A 68 -12.77 -8.37 2.28
CA PRO A 68 -12.11 -9.10 1.19
C PRO A 68 -12.30 -8.46 -0.20
N LEU A 69 -13.45 -7.85 -0.46
CA LEU A 69 -13.71 -7.15 -1.71
C LEU A 69 -12.88 -5.86 -1.83
N ASP A 70 -12.89 -5.00 -0.81
CA ASP A 70 -12.11 -3.76 -0.76
C ASP A 70 -10.61 -4.08 -0.89
N ARG A 71 -10.12 -5.09 -0.14
CA ARG A 71 -8.72 -5.53 -0.19
C ARG A 71 -8.30 -5.93 -1.60
N ARG A 72 -9.10 -6.78 -2.27
CA ARG A 72 -8.80 -7.23 -3.64
C ARG A 72 -8.75 -6.07 -4.63
N GLN A 73 -9.69 -5.13 -4.54
CA GLN A 73 -9.74 -3.96 -5.42
C GLN A 73 -8.51 -3.05 -5.22
N VAL A 74 -8.14 -2.77 -3.97
CA VAL A 74 -6.95 -1.96 -3.64
C VAL A 74 -5.69 -2.62 -4.19
N LEU A 75 -5.48 -3.92 -3.93
CA LEU A 75 -4.30 -4.65 -4.39
C LEU A 75 -4.24 -4.73 -5.92
N ALA A 76 -5.36 -5.00 -6.58
CA ALA A 76 -5.43 -5.07 -8.04
C ALA A 76 -5.11 -3.73 -8.69
N CYS A 77 -5.66 -2.63 -8.17
CA CYS A 77 -5.40 -1.29 -8.66
C CYS A 77 -3.93 -0.89 -8.46
N PHE A 78 -3.37 -1.17 -7.28
CA PHE A 78 -1.96 -0.90 -7.00
C PHE A 78 -1.03 -1.72 -7.90
N ALA A 79 -1.31 -3.01 -8.11
CA ALA A 79 -0.54 -3.85 -9.03
C ALA A 79 -0.63 -3.38 -10.49
N ALA A 80 -1.79 -2.86 -10.92
CA ALA A 80 -1.96 -2.31 -12.25
C ALA A 80 -1.12 -1.04 -12.48
N LEU A 81 -1.00 -0.17 -11.46
CA LEU A 81 -0.19 1.05 -11.52
C LEU A 81 1.31 0.75 -11.75
N HIS A 82 1.80 -0.35 -11.20
CA HIS A 82 3.20 -0.76 -11.28
C HIS A 82 3.49 -1.78 -12.40
N ARG A 83 2.49 -2.12 -13.21
CA ARG A 83 2.68 -3.01 -14.35
C ARG A 83 3.41 -2.23 -15.46
N PRO A 84 4.52 -2.75 -16.03
CA PRO A 84 5.16 -2.13 -17.17
C PRO A 84 4.17 -2.06 -18.34
N ASP A 85 4.20 -0.94 -19.07
CA ASP A 85 3.37 -0.80 -20.26
C ASP A 85 3.81 -1.83 -21.31
N ARG A 86 2.87 -2.65 -21.76
CA ARG A 86 3.15 -3.75 -22.70
C ARG A 86 3.49 -3.24 -24.10
N GLY A 87 3.35 -1.94 -24.36
CA GLY A 87 3.68 -1.28 -25.63
C GLY A 87 5.08 -0.68 -25.72
N ALA A 88 5.87 -0.69 -24.65
CA ALA A 88 7.26 -0.23 -24.66
C ALA A 88 8.21 -1.43 -24.78
N SER A 89 8.47 -1.89 -25.99
CA SER A 89 9.53 -2.86 -26.32
C SER A 89 10.14 -2.51 -27.66
#